data_AF-A0A813J6Y9-F1
#
_entry.id   AF-A0A813J6Y9-F1
#
_cell.length_a   1.000
_cell.length_b   1.000
_cell.length_c   1.000
_cell.angle_alpha   90.00
_cell.angle_beta   90.00
_cell.angle_gamma   90.00
#
_symmetry.space_group_name_H-M   'P 1'
#
loop_
_entity.id
_entity.type
_entity.pdbx_description
1 polymer ?
#
loop_
_entity_poly.entity_id
_entity_poly.type
_entity_poly.pdbx_seq_one_letter_code
_entity_poly.pdbx_strand_id
1 'polypeptide(L)'
;FGRCDLKADDRKGAALWLWEVHNDVTLRVSAESSKPMPELWPSASHCPHCWPSTSVGKQGESQNYNATAVSDHLRSEYWGRTWDSRQSQSQRISGPWAQMIGGSGGWPVAALGFILVAGGLLLAGYMVTSLVSGKWPSLALLISSRKSTKAF
;
A
#
# COMPACT_ATOMS: atom_id res chain seq x y z
N PHE A 1 -12.72 -1.40 14.17
CA PHE A 1 -13.26 -0.11 13.67
C PHE A 1 -13.86 -0.39 12.29
N GLY A 2 -15.01 0.18 11.90
CA GLY A 2 -15.68 -0.21 10.65
C GLY A 2 -15.37 0.72 9.47
N ARG A 3 -15.04 0.20 8.28
CA ARG A 3 -14.82 1.02 7.06
C ARG A 3 -15.98 1.99 6.80
N CYS A 4 -17.20 1.56 7.09
CA CYS A 4 -18.43 2.34 6.86
C CYS A 4 -18.72 3.35 7.98
N ASP A 5 -18.08 3.22 9.15
CA ASP A 5 -18.29 4.08 10.31
C ASP A 5 -17.21 5.16 10.46
N LEU A 6 -16.19 5.16 9.58
CA LEU A 6 -15.11 6.13 9.60
C LEU A 6 -15.60 7.51 9.15
N LYS A 7 -15.33 8.52 9.98
CA LYS A 7 -15.52 9.93 9.63
C LYS A 7 -14.34 10.44 8.82
N ALA A 8 -14.57 11.47 8.00
CA ALA A 8 -13.53 12.06 7.14
C ALA A 8 -12.32 12.61 7.92
N ASP A 9 -12.52 12.99 9.18
CA ASP A 9 -11.50 13.54 10.08
C ASP A 9 -10.95 12.51 11.10
N ASP A 10 -11.46 11.28 11.12
CA ASP A 10 -11.04 10.23 12.06
C ASP A 10 -9.74 9.54 11.62
N ARG A 11 -8.62 10.25 11.74
CA ARG A 11 -7.30 9.74 11.38
C ARG A 11 -6.89 8.52 12.20
N LYS A 12 -7.25 8.49 13.49
CA LYS A 12 -6.90 7.39 14.41
C LYS A 12 -7.67 6.13 14.01
N GLY A 13 -8.98 6.24 13.82
CA GLY A 13 -9.81 5.13 13.38
C GLY A 13 -9.37 4.62 12.01
N ALA A 14 -9.04 5.50 11.06
CA ALA A 14 -8.57 5.10 9.74
C ALA A 14 -7.25 4.32 9.79
N ALA A 15 -6.30 4.74 10.62
CA ALA A 15 -5.05 4.04 10.83
C ALA A 15 -5.26 2.66 11.46
N LEU A 16 -6.11 2.56 12.49
CA LEU A 16 -6.45 1.29 13.12
C LEU A 16 -7.18 0.34 12.18
N TRP A 17 -8.13 0.84 11.39
CA TRP A 17 -8.84 0.04 10.39
C TRP A 17 -7.87 -0.53 9.34
N LEU A 18 -6.95 0.28 8.82
CA LEU A 18 -5.99 -0.18 7.83
C LEU A 18 -5.05 -1.25 8.42
N TRP A 19 -4.66 -1.09 9.67
CA TRP A 19 -3.88 -2.06 10.41
C TRP A 19 -4.64 -3.39 10.63
N GLU A 20 -5.92 -3.35 11.01
CA GLU A 20 -6.78 -4.54 11.12
C GLU A 20 -6.81 -5.29 9.77
N VAL A 21 -7.10 -4.58 8.68
CA VAL A 21 -7.16 -5.17 7.32
C VAL A 21 -5.81 -5.78 6.91
N HIS A 22 -4.69 -5.15 7.25
CA HIS A 22 -3.36 -5.70 6.97
C HIS A 22 -3.12 -7.04 7.66
N ASN A 23 -3.50 -7.14 8.94
CA ASN A 23 -3.38 -8.39 9.70
C ASN A 23 -4.34 -9.46 9.15
N ASP A 24 -5.58 -9.11 8.79
CA ASP A 24 -6.53 -10.03 8.17
C ASP A 24 -6.00 -10.60 6.84
N VAL A 25 -5.41 -9.75 5.99
CA VAL A 25 -4.76 -10.20 4.75
C VAL A 25 -3.60 -11.15 5.05
N THR A 26 -2.80 -10.86 6.07
CA THR A 26 -1.69 -11.72 6.51
C THR A 26 -2.20 -13.10 6.95
N LEU A 27 -3.26 -13.14 7.75
CA LEU A 27 -3.93 -14.38 8.15
C LEU A 27 -4.40 -15.16 6.92
N ARG A 28 -5.12 -14.51 6.01
CA ARG A 28 -5.64 -15.13 4.79
C ARG A 28 -4.53 -15.68 3.88
N VAL A 29 -3.50 -14.90 3.59
CA VAL A 29 -2.39 -15.29 2.72
C VAL A 29 -1.63 -16.48 3.29
N SER A 30 -1.44 -16.54 4.62
CA SER A 30 -0.81 -17.71 5.25
C SER A 30 -1.66 -18.98 5.10
N ALA A 31 -2.98 -18.87 5.27
CA ALA A 31 -3.92 -19.97 5.10
C ALA A 31 -3.95 -20.48 3.65
N GLU A 32 -3.93 -19.59 2.66
CA GLU A 32 -3.93 -19.95 1.24
C GLU A 32 -2.60 -20.56 0.76
N SER A 33 -1.48 -20.20 1.40
CA SER A 33 -0.15 -20.64 0.98
C SER A 33 0.35 -21.93 1.65
N SER A 34 -0.44 -22.54 2.54
CA SER A 34 -0.03 -23.69 3.38
C SER A 34 1.29 -23.47 4.12
N LYS A 35 1.64 -22.20 4.38
CA LYS A 35 2.82 -21.81 5.15
C LYS A 35 2.45 -21.69 6.63
N PRO A 36 3.41 -21.86 7.54
CA PRO A 36 3.18 -21.53 8.94
C PRO A 36 2.63 -20.10 9.07
N MET A 37 1.62 -19.94 9.93
CA MET A 37 1.05 -18.64 10.26
C MET A 37 2.15 -17.72 10.82
N PRO A 38 2.45 -16.57 10.18
CA PRO A 38 3.37 -15.62 10.76
C PRO A 38 2.76 -14.97 12.01
N GLU A 39 3.60 -14.37 12.84
CA GLU A 39 3.13 -13.53 13.93
C GLU A 39 2.42 -12.29 13.35
N LEU A 40 1.30 -11.90 13.97
CA LEU A 40 0.61 -10.66 13.59
C LEU A 40 1.48 -9.46 13.89
N TRP A 41 1.32 -8.40 13.09
CA TRP A 41 2.08 -7.17 13.28
C TRP A 41 1.32 -6.19 14.18
N PRO A 42 1.99 -5.48 15.12
CA PRO A 42 3.35 -5.74 15.58
C PRO A 42 3.39 -7.03 16.41
N SER A 43 4.54 -7.69 16.47
CA SER A 43 4.72 -8.84 17.36
C SER A 43 4.50 -8.47 18.82
N ALA A 44 4.14 -9.44 19.67
CA ALA A 44 4.00 -9.22 21.11
C ALA A 44 5.35 -8.85 21.75
N SER A 45 6.45 -9.33 21.19
CA SER A 45 7.81 -8.93 21.56
C SER A 45 8.12 -7.48 21.21
N HIS A 46 7.55 -6.95 20.12
CA HIS A 46 7.80 -5.59 19.66
C HIS A 46 6.89 -4.56 20.35
N CYS A 47 5.62 -4.90 20.59
CA CYS A 47 4.69 -4.07 21.35
C CYS A 47 3.93 -4.91 22.40
N PRO A 48 4.52 -5.13 23.59
CA PRO A 48 3.86 -5.91 24.65
C PRO A 48 2.53 -5.30 25.10
N HIS A 49 2.42 -3.98 25.10
CA HIS A 49 1.20 -3.28 25.50
C HIS A 49 0.07 -3.34 24.47
N CYS A 50 0.38 -3.70 23.21
CA CYS A 50 -0.61 -3.86 22.15
C CYS A 50 -1.45 -5.14 22.37
N TRP A 51 -0.91 -6.14 23.05
CA TRP A 51 -1.51 -7.45 23.21
C TRP A 51 -1.74 -7.75 24.70
N PRO A 52 -2.99 -7.80 25.19
CA PRO A 52 -3.26 -8.17 26.57
C PRO A 52 -2.75 -9.59 26.86
N SER A 53 -2.14 -9.82 28.02
CA SER A 53 -1.49 -11.09 28.40
C SER A 53 -2.41 -12.32 28.32
N THR A 54 -3.72 -12.13 28.33
CA THR A 54 -4.74 -13.19 28.21
C THR A 54 -5.04 -13.62 26.76
N SER A 55 -4.46 -12.94 25.76
CA SER A 55 -4.80 -13.09 24.33
C SER A 55 -3.76 -13.88 23.55
N VAL A 56 -2.59 -14.12 24.15
CA VAL A 56 -1.48 -14.85 23.53
C VAL A 56 -1.77 -16.35 23.58
N GLY A 57 -2.60 -16.86 22.66
CA GLY A 57 -2.84 -18.31 22.61
C GLY A 57 -4.04 -18.79 21.80
N LYS A 58 -4.97 -17.91 21.42
CA LYS A 58 -6.05 -18.29 20.50
C LYS A 58 -5.69 -17.86 19.09
N GLN A 59 -5.10 -18.79 18.34
CA GLN A 59 -4.80 -18.60 16.93
C GLN A 59 -6.06 -18.19 16.17
N GLY A 60 -6.03 -17.03 15.51
CA GLY A 60 -7.04 -16.62 14.53
C GLY A 60 -7.99 -15.51 14.96
N GLU A 61 -7.86 -14.94 16.16
CA GLU A 61 -8.74 -13.84 16.58
C GLU A 61 -7.96 -12.53 16.75
N SER A 62 -7.96 -11.70 15.71
CA SER A 62 -7.43 -10.32 15.74
C SER A 62 -8.24 -9.39 16.67
N GLN A 63 -9.25 -9.89 17.39
CA GLN A 63 -10.21 -9.03 18.09
C GLN A 63 -9.76 -8.59 19.49
N ASN A 64 -8.69 -9.16 20.05
CA ASN A 64 -8.25 -8.81 21.40
C ASN A 64 -6.91 -8.07 21.39
N TYR A 65 -6.96 -6.80 21.03
CA TYR A 65 -5.82 -5.88 21.06
C TYR A 65 -6.19 -4.58 21.79
N ASN A 66 -5.19 -3.91 22.35
CA ASN A 66 -5.37 -2.57 22.94
C ASN A 66 -5.28 -1.52 21.83
N ALA A 67 -6.43 -1.04 21.35
CA ALA A 67 -6.52 -0.07 20.27
C ALA A 67 -5.74 1.23 20.52
N THR A 68 -5.66 1.68 21.77
CA THR A 68 -4.87 2.88 22.11
C THR A 68 -3.38 2.59 21.97
N ALA A 69 -2.88 1.51 22.55
CA ALA A 69 -1.48 1.13 22.45
C ALA A 69 -1.04 0.88 21.00
N VAL A 70 -1.87 0.20 20.20
CA VAL A 70 -1.61 0.00 18.77
C VAL A 70 -1.56 1.34 18.04
N SER A 71 -2.50 2.25 18.29
CA SER A 71 -2.51 3.56 17.63
C SER A 71 -1.28 4.41 17.97
N ASP A 72 -0.78 4.31 19.21
CA ASP A 72 0.40 5.03 19.65
C ASP A 72 1.67 4.41 19.05
N HIS A 73 1.74 3.08 18.96
CA HIS A 73 2.82 2.37 18.26
C HIS A 73 2.86 2.69 16.76
N LEU A 74 1.71 2.66 16.08
CA LEU A 74 1.60 3.08 14.67
C LEU A 74 2.10 4.51 14.47
N ARG A 75 1.78 5.42 15.40
CA ARG A 75 2.29 6.79 15.37
C ARG A 75 3.81 6.83 15.55
N SER A 76 4.39 6.09 16.49
CA SER A 76 5.84 6.10 16.68
C SER A 76 6.60 5.55 15.46
N GLU A 77 6.09 4.48 14.85
CA GLU A 77 6.73 3.82 13.70
C GLU A 77 6.63 4.64 12.41
N TYR A 78 5.43 5.11 12.07
CA TYR A 78 5.16 5.72 10.76
C TYR A 78 5.19 7.25 10.76
N TRP A 79 4.98 7.90 11.91
CA TRP A 79 5.01 9.38 12.05
C TRP A 79 6.35 9.88 12.61
N GLY A 80 7.46 9.20 12.30
CA GLY A 80 8.79 9.63 12.71
C GLY A 80 9.06 11.11 12.39
N ARG A 81 9.87 11.78 13.22
CA ARG A 81 10.23 13.22 13.13
C ARG A 81 10.68 13.69 11.73
N THR A 82 11.09 12.76 10.87
CA THR A 82 11.55 13.05 9.50
C THR A 82 10.41 13.30 8.50
N TRP A 83 9.16 12.99 8.84
CA TRP A 83 8.01 13.36 8.03
C TRP A 83 7.71 14.87 8.14
N ASP A 84 7.78 15.42 9.36
CA ASP A 84 7.58 16.84 9.62
C ASP A 84 8.68 17.71 8.97
N SER A 85 9.92 17.23 8.96
CA SER A 85 11.01 17.94 8.28
C SER A 85 10.85 17.96 6.76
N ARG A 86 10.25 16.91 6.16
CA ARG A 86 9.99 16.88 4.72
C ARG A 86 8.78 17.69 4.28
N GLN A 87 7.70 17.76 5.07
CA GLN A 87 6.60 18.67 4.75
C GLN A 87 7.01 20.14 4.86
N SER A 88 7.77 20.49 5.91
CA SER A 88 8.32 21.84 6.04
C SER A 88 9.33 22.17 4.92
N GLN A 89 10.11 21.20 4.45
CA GLN A 89 10.99 21.39 3.29
C GLN A 89 10.22 21.49 1.96
N SER A 90 9.13 20.73 1.78
CA SER A 90 8.28 20.81 0.59
C SER A 90 7.60 22.18 0.46
N GLN A 91 7.20 22.80 1.57
CA GLN A 91 6.71 24.19 1.58
C GLN A 91 7.81 25.25 1.34
N ARG A 92 9.10 24.89 1.45
CA ARG A 92 10.21 25.79 1.08
C ARG A 92 10.62 25.66 -0.39
N ILE A 93 10.22 24.60 -1.08
CA ILE A 93 10.52 24.43 -2.53
C ILE A 93 9.59 25.27 -3.40
N SER A 94 8.48 25.80 -2.86
CA SER A 94 7.83 27.00 -3.40
C SER A 94 8.66 28.25 -3.09
N GLY A 95 9.92 28.24 -3.50
CA GLY A 95 10.80 29.40 -3.45
C GLY A 95 10.37 30.48 -4.46
N PRO A 96 11.00 31.68 -4.40
CA PRO A 96 10.64 32.84 -5.21
C PRO A 96 10.71 32.65 -6.74
N TRP A 97 11.23 31.52 -7.23
CA TRP A 97 11.22 31.16 -8.64
C TRP A 97 9.81 30.84 -9.17
N ALA A 98 8.87 30.39 -8.33
CA ALA A 98 7.47 30.21 -8.74
C ALA A 98 6.79 31.55 -9.13
N GLN A 99 7.34 32.67 -8.68
CA GLN A 99 6.89 34.01 -9.06
C GLN A 99 7.56 34.55 -10.33
N MET A 100 8.66 33.94 -10.79
CA MET A 100 9.31 34.34 -12.05
C MET A 100 8.64 33.76 -13.30
N ILE A 101 7.74 32.78 -13.17
CA ILE A 101 7.03 32.16 -14.31
C ILE A 101 5.61 32.74 -14.51
N GLY A 102 5.16 33.63 -13.61
CA GLY A 102 3.85 34.30 -13.68
C GLY A 102 3.90 35.73 -14.22
N GLY A 103 5.06 36.21 -14.68
CA GLY A 103 5.22 37.51 -15.31
C GLY A 103 4.85 37.46 -16.79
N SER A 104 3.55 37.59 -17.09
CA SER A 104 2.98 38.25 -18.28
C SER A 104 3.91 38.49 -19.49
N GLY A 105 4.40 37.42 -20.09
CA GLY A 105 5.17 37.45 -21.32
C GLY A 105 4.83 36.21 -22.11
N GLY A 106 3.85 36.32 -23.00
CA GLY A 106 3.27 35.21 -23.75
C GLY A 106 4.33 34.38 -24.49
N TRP A 107 4.49 33.13 -24.07
CA TRP A 107 5.04 32.07 -24.90
C TRP A 107 3.91 31.15 -25.35
N PRO A 108 3.82 30.81 -26.64
CA PRO A 108 2.74 29.99 -27.17
C PRO A 108 2.94 28.54 -26.74
N VAL A 109 2.19 28.09 -25.74
CA VAL A 109 2.14 26.67 -25.32
C VAL A 109 1.45 25.75 -26.34
N ALA A 110 1.18 26.24 -27.55
CA ALA A 110 0.48 25.51 -28.59
C ALA A 110 1.32 24.40 -29.27
N ALA A 111 2.63 24.30 -29.02
CA ALA A 111 3.51 23.44 -29.83
C ALA A 111 3.91 22.08 -29.23
N LEU A 112 3.53 21.74 -27.98
CA LEU A 112 3.88 20.44 -27.39
C LEU A 112 2.67 19.52 -27.11
N GLY A 113 1.46 19.93 -27.53
CA GLY A 113 0.25 19.11 -27.45
C GLY A 113 0.13 18.02 -28.52
N PHE A 114 1.05 17.94 -29.49
CA PHE A 114 0.91 17.04 -30.64
C PHE A 114 1.76 15.76 -30.62
N ILE A 115 2.75 15.62 -29.73
CA ILE A 115 3.66 14.45 -29.78
C ILE A 115 3.14 13.23 -29.00
N LEU A 116 2.26 13.40 -27.99
CA LEU A 116 1.81 12.26 -27.17
C LEU A 116 0.45 11.64 -27.56
N VAL A 117 -0.29 12.23 -28.50
CA VAL A 117 -1.55 11.63 -29.00
C VAL A 117 -1.28 10.60 -30.11
N ALA A 118 -0.20 10.76 -30.89
CA ALA A 118 0.13 9.82 -31.96
C ALA A 118 0.73 8.48 -31.46
N GLY A 119 1.39 8.46 -30.30
CA GLY A 119 1.98 7.24 -29.74
C GLY A 119 0.98 6.28 -29.07
N GLY A 120 -0.13 6.80 -28.52
CA GLY A 120 -1.11 6.00 -27.78
C GLY A 120 -2.06 5.18 -28.66
N LEU A 121 -2.30 5.60 -29.90
CA LEU A 121 -3.22 4.91 -30.81
C LEU A 121 -2.63 3.62 -31.42
N LEU A 122 -1.32 3.45 -31.45
CA LEU A 122 -0.70 2.23 -31.99
C LEU A 122 -0.69 1.05 -30.99
N LEU A 123 -0.76 1.31 -29.67
CA LEU A 123 -0.85 0.24 -28.67
C LEU A 123 -2.29 -0.23 -28.41
N ALA A 124 -3.29 0.62 -28.60
CA ALA A 124 -4.70 0.22 -28.48
C ALA A 124 -5.16 -0.72 -29.60
N GLY A 125 -4.62 -0.57 -30.82
CA GLY A 125 -4.96 -1.44 -31.95
C GLY A 125 -4.52 -2.91 -31.78
N TYR A 126 -3.41 -3.15 -31.08
CA TYR A 126 -2.85 -4.51 -30.92
C TYR A 126 -3.59 -5.37 -29.90
N MET A 127 -4.31 -4.74 -28.95
CA MET A 127 -5.10 -5.47 -27.94
C MET A 127 -6.46 -5.92 -28.47
N VAL A 128 -7.08 -5.16 -29.39
CA VAL A 128 -8.43 -5.46 -29.88
C VAL A 128 -8.45 -6.63 -30.87
N THR A 129 -7.41 -6.81 -31.70
CA THR A 129 -7.32 -7.95 -32.63
C THR A 129 -7.07 -9.29 -31.93
N SER A 130 -6.46 -9.28 -30.75
CA SER A 130 -6.25 -10.49 -29.95
C SER A 130 -7.55 -11.04 -29.35
N LEU A 131 -8.58 -10.20 -29.13
CA LEU A 131 -9.86 -10.63 -28.56
C LEU A 131 -10.75 -11.41 -29.55
N VAL A 132 -10.65 -11.10 -30.85
CA VAL A 132 -11.51 -11.72 -31.89
C VAL A 132 -10.97 -13.09 -32.34
N SER A 133 -9.67 -13.34 -32.17
CA SER A 133 -9.04 -14.57 -32.70
C SER A 133 -9.05 -15.76 -31.73
N GLY A 134 -9.49 -15.56 -30.48
CA GLY A 134 -9.55 -16.63 -29.46
C GLY A 134 -8.20 -17.27 -29.11
N LYS A 135 -7.10 -16.78 -29.68
CA LYS A 135 -5.73 -17.24 -29.39
C LYS A 135 -5.15 -16.41 -28.27
N TRP A 136 -5.48 -16.80 -27.05
CA TRP A 136 -4.68 -16.42 -25.90
C TRP A 136 -3.26 -17.00 -26.09
N PRO A 137 -2.18 -16.21 -25.99
CA PRO A 137 -0.86 -16.79 -25.88
C PRO A 137 -0.87 -17.66 -24.63
N SER A 138 -0.64 -18.96 -24.81
CA SER A 138 -0.47 -19.91 -23.72
C SER A 138 0.64 -19.40 -22.80
N LEU A 139 0.26 -18.78 -21.68
CA LEU A 139 1.13 -18.52 -20.53
C LEU A 139 1.44 -19.83 -19.77
N ALA A 140 1.58 -20.93 -20.52
CA ALA A 140 1.90 -22.26 -20.04
C ALA A 140 3.40 -22.51 -20.24
N LEU A 141 4.26 -21.69 -19.64
CA LEU A 141 5.68 -21.99 -19.45
C LEU A 141 6.34 -20.87 -18.66
N LEU A 142 6.39 -21.01 -17.33
CA LEU A 142 7.51 -20.63 -16.44
C LEU A 142 7.07 -20.66 -14.95
N ILE A 143 6.45 -21.76 -14.52
CA ILE A 143 6.56 -22.16 -13.10
C ILE A 143 7.24 -23.52 -13.08
N SER A 144 8.57 -23.43 -13.15
CA SER A 144 9.48 -24.54 -12.93
C SER A 144 9.22 -25.10 -11.52
N SER A 145 8.76 -26.34 -11.50
CA SER A 145 8.62 -27.22 -10.35
C SER A 145 9.92 -27.28 -9.54
N ARG A 146 10.04 -26.49 -8.47
CA ARG A 146 10.98 -26.79 -7.38
C ARG A 146 10.35 -27.84 -6.45
N LYS A 147 10.63 -29.11 -6.74
CA LYS A 147 10.67 -30.15 -5.71
C LYS A 147 11.84 -29.81 -4.79
N SER A 148 11.58 -29.34 -3.57
CA SER A 148 12.59 -29.26 -2.52
C SER A 148 12.39 -30.44 -1.58
N THR A 149 13.42 -31.29 -1.56
CA THR A 149 13.62 -32.50 -0.80
C THR A 149 13.50 -32.31 0.71
N LYS A 150 12.87 -33.29 1.36
CA LYS A 150 13.04 -33.60 2.80
C LYS A 150 14.52 -33.83 3.11
N ALA A 151 14.99 -33.35 4.25
CA ALA A 151 16.13 -33.92 4.98
C ALA A 151 16.08 -33.50 6.47
N PHE A 152 16.00 -34.52 7.32
CA PHE A 152 16.22 -34.61 8.78
C PHE A 152 15.34 -33.78 9.73
#